data_AF-A0A0B8NMC2-F1
#
_entry.id   AF-A0A0B8NMC2-F1
#
_cell.length_a   1.000
_cell.length_b   1.000
_cell.length_c   1.000
_cell.angle_alpha   90.00
_cell.angle_beta   90.00
_cell.angle_gamma   90.00
#
_symmetry.space_group_name_H-M   'P 1'
#
loop_
_entity.id
_entity.type
_entity.pdbx_description
1 polymer ?
#
loop_
_entity_poly.entity_id
_entity_poly.type
_entity_poly.pdbx_seq_one_letter_code
_entity_poly.pdbx_strand_id
1 'polypeptide(L)'
;MTEKDMLGSKFEYFRNHQVELTRTKQNLKPILPNRKISQILGVNEHQPILVNHSLNYVNDNQVFEFSTVYYNPDLYEFEIDAQSD
;
A
#
# COMPACT_ATOMS: atom_id res chain seq x y z
N MET A 1 16.58 -4.76 7.70
CA MET A 1 16.46 -3.47 7.00
C MET A 1 17.17 -2.39 7.78
N THR A 2 18.03 -1.66 7.10
CA THR A 2 18.68 -0.43 7.53
C THR A 2 17.84 0.77 7.09
N GLU A 3 18.17 1.97 7.57
CA GLU A 3 17.55 3.22 7.09
C GLU A 3 17.69 3.39 5.58
N LYS A 4 18.86 3.05 5.03
CA LYS A 4 19.09 3.09 3.58
C LYS A 4 18.14 2.16 2.81
N ASP A 5 17.87 0.98 3.35
CA ASP A 5 16.92 0.04 2.74
C ASP A 5 15.48 0.59 2.76
N MET A 6 15.12 1.32 3.81
CA MET A 6 13.80 1.95 3.98
C MET A 6 13.55 3.12 3.02
N LEU A 7 14.61 3.78 2.54
CA LEU A 7 14.53 4.85 1.55
C LEU A 7 14.43 4.33 0.11
N GLY A 8 14.68 3.03 -0.10
CA GLY A 8 14.60 2.36 -1.39
C GLY A 8 13.28 1.64 -1.64
N SER A 9 13.23 0.86 -2.71
CA SER A 9 12.05 0.04 -3.03
C SER A 9 11.98 -1.20 -2.14
N LYS A 10 10.89 -1.33 -1.38
CA LYS A 10 10.58 -2.54 -0.58
C LYS A 10 10.65 -3.82 -1.43
N PHE A 11 10.12 -3.77 -2.66
CA PHE A 11 10.10 -4.91 -3.57
C PHE A 11 11.49 -5.29 -4.07
N GLU A 12 12.36 -4.30 -4.29
CA GLU A 12 13.75 -4.54 -4.65
C GLU A 12 14.52 -5.17 -3.49
N TYR A 13 14.31 -4.67 -2.27
CA TYR A 13 14.87 -5.27 -1.06
C TYR A 13 14.49 -6.75 -0.96
N PHE A 14 13.22 -7.12 -1.17
CA PHE A 14 12.78 -8.52 -1.15
C PHE A 14 13.50 -9.37 -2.20
N ARG A 15 13.56 -8.91 -3.45
CA ARG A 15 14.27 -9.65 -4.52
C ARG A 15 15.75 -9.86 -4.21
N ASN A 16 16.43 -8.83 -3.69
CA ASN A 16 17.85 -8.92 -3.30
C ASN A 16 18.10 -9.91 -2.16
N HIS A 17 17.05 -10.28 -1.41
CA HIS A 17 17.08 -11.27 -0.34
C HIS A 17 16.42 -12.60 -0.77
N GLN A 18 16.35 -12.89 -2.07
CA GLN A 18 15.82 -14.13 -2.63
C GLN A 18 14.34 -14.38 -2.31
N VAL A 19 13.57 -13.30 -2.06
CA VAL A 19 12.12 -13.36 -1.94
C VAL A 19 11.50 -12.84 -3.22
N GLU A 20 10.86 -13.74 -3.97
CA GLU A 20 10.10 -13.41 -5.17
C GLU A 20 8.60 -13.40 -4.86
N LEU A 21 7.95 -12.25 -5.05
CA LEU A 21 6.52 -12.12 -4.85
C LEU A 21 5.79 -12.48 -6.15
N THR A 22 4.82 -13.39 -6.06
CA THR A 22 4.08 -13.89 -7.22
C THR A 22 2.78 -13.15 -7.47
N ARG A 23 2.18 -12.60 -6.41
CA ARG A 23 0.88 -11.94 -6.49
C ARG A 23 0.72 -10.90 -5.38
N THR A 24 0.04 -9.81 -5.72
CA THR A 24 -0.47 -8.84 -4.74
C THR A 24 -1.99 -8.82 -4.80
N LYS A 25 -2.67 -8.91 -3.66
CA LYS A 25 -4.11 -8.65 -3.53
C LYS A 25 -4.29 -7.32 -2.82
N GLN A 26 -4.97 -6.38 -3.47
CA GLN A 26 -5.22 -5.05 -2.93
C GLN A 26 -6.70 -4.86 -2.62
N ASN A 27 -6.99 -4.23 -1.49
CA ASN A 27 -8.33 -3.83 -1.09
C ASN A 27 -8.31 -2.34 -0.78
N LEU A 28 -8.81 -1.55 -1.74
CA LEU A 28 -8.96 -0.10 -1.62
C LEU A 28 -10.33 0.23 -1.03
N LYS A 29 -10.36 1.11 -0.03
CA LYS A 29 -11.58 1.55 0.65
C LYS A 29 -11.52 3.05 0.94
N PRO A 30 -12.63 3.79 0.75
CA PRO A 30 -12.77 5.12 1.32
C PRO A 30 -13.01 5.01 2.84
N ILE A 31 -12.34 5.88 3.62
CA ILE A 31 -12.55 6.01 5.07
C ILE A 31 -12.51 7.49 5.48
N LEU A 32 -13.08 7.83 6.63
CA LEU A 32 -12.71 9.06 7.33
C LEU A 32 -11.46 8.80 8.18
N PRO A 33 -10.39 9.61 8.07
CA PRO A 33 -9.19 9.41 8.86
C PRO A 33 -9.43 9.78 10.32
N ASN A 34 -8.79 9.05 11.24
CA ASN A 34 -8.68 9.53 12.61
C ASN A 34 -7.69 10.71 12.69
N ARG A 35 -7.71 11.41 13.84
CA ARG A 35 -6.84 12.56 14.11
C ARG A 35 -5.36 12.34 13.78
N LYS A 36 -4.79 11.18 14.14
CA LYS A 36 -3.37 10.90 13.90
C LYS A 36 -3.07 10.83 12.40
N ILE A 37 -3.89 10.13 11.63
CA ILE A 37 -3.72 10.00 10.19
C ILE A 37 -3.96 11.33 9.49
N SER A 38 -5.00 12.07 9.89
CA SER A 38 -5.29 13.42 9.39
C SER A 38 -4.09 14.36 9.57
N GLN A 39 -3.48 14.37 10.76
CA GLN A 39 -2.30 15.20 11.03
C GLN A 39 -1.08 14.81 10.21
N ILE A 40 -0.81 13.51 10.05
CA ILE A 40 0.34 13.02 9.26
C ILE A 40 0.16 13.35 7.78
N LEU A 41 -1.06 13.20 7.25
CA LEU A 41 -1.34 13.44 5.83
C LEU A 41 -1.65 14.90 5.50
N GLY A 42 -1.92 15.75 6.50
CA GLY A 42 -2.31 17.14 6.30
C GLY A 42 -3.71 17.31 5.70
N VAL A 43 -4.64 16.40 6.02
CA VAL A 43 -6.03 16.41 5.51
C VAL A 43 -7.04 16.68 6.62
N ASN A 44 -8.25 17.12 6.30
CA ASN A 44 -9.29 17.28 7.32
C ASN A 44 -9.80 15.92 7.85
N GLU A 45 -10.10 15.79 9.14
CA GLU A 45 -10.67 14.56 9.73
C GLU A 45 -12.04 14.16 9.11
N HIS A 46 -12.76 15.12 8.52
CA HIS A 46 -14.04 14.92 7.86
C HIS A 46 -13.93 14.76 6.34
N GLN A 47 -12.70 14.81 5.78
CA GLN A 47 -12.45 14.57 4.37
C GLN A 47 -12.18 13.07 4.16
N PRO A 48 -12.96 12.38 3.31
CA PRO A 48 -12.69 10.99 2.98
C PRO A 48 -11.31 10.82 2.34
N ILE A 49 -10.58 9.80 2.78
CA ILE A 49 -9.31 9.38 2.20
C ILE A 49 -9.39 7.94 1.71
N LEU A 50 -8.44 7.52 0.87
CA LEU A 50 -8.30 6.11 0.49
C LEU A 50 -7.33 5.38 1.43
N VAL A 51 -7.73 4.19 1.89
CA VAL A 51 -6.85 3.22 2.52
C VAL A 51 -6.72 2.00 1.61
N ASN A 52 -5.49 1.54 1.41
CA ASN A 52 -5.17 0.30 0.71
C ASN A 52 -4.62 -0.74 1.68
N HIS A 53 -5.32 -1.86 1.78
CA HIS A 53 -4.80 -3.07 2.40
C HIS A 53 -4.22 -3.99 1.34
N SER A 54 -2.92 -4.23 1.38
CA SER A 54 -2.23 -5.09 0.43
C SER A 54 -1.73 -6.37 1.12
N LEU A 55 -2.00 -7.52 0.50
CA LEU A 55 -1.41 -8.81 0.83
C LEU A 55 -0.48 -9.22 -0.30
N ASN A 56 0.79 -9.43 0.01
CA ASN A 56 1.82 -9.87 -0.92
C ASN A 56 2.15 -11.34 -0.67
N TYR A 57 2.18 -12.12 -1.74
CA TYR A 57 2.29 -13.58 -1.69
C TYR A 57 3.60 -14.04 -2.34
N VAL A 58 4.25 -15.04 -1.76
CA VAL A 58 5.40 -15.76 -2.38
C VAL A 58 4.95 -17.00 -3.17
N ASN A 59 3.73 -17.45 -2.93
CA ASN A 59 3.00 -18.46 -3.69
C ASN A 59 1.51 -18.37 -3.32
N ASP A 60 0.64 -19.08 -4.04
CA ASP A 60 -0.82 -18.91 -3.93
C ASP A 60 -1.38 -19.07 -2.51
N ASN A 61 -0.71 -19.85 -1.66
CA ASN A 61 -1.20 -20.20 -0.33
C ASN A 61 -0.42 -19.53 0.81
N GLN A 62 0.59 -18.71 0.50
CA GLN A 62 1.47 -18.12 1.52
C GLN A 62 1.56 -16.60 1.39
N VAL A 63 0.95 -15.91 2.35
CA VAL A 63 1.15 -14.47 2.56
C VAL A 63 2.55 -14.27 3.15
N PHE A 64 3.33 -13.43 2.48
CA PHE A 64 4.65 -13.01 2.95
C PHE A 64 4.57 -11.66 3.68
N GLU A 65 3.75 -10.73 3.19
CA GLU A 65 3.67 -9.39 3.76
C GLU A 65 2.25 -8.84 3.70
N PHE A 66 1.89 -8.07 4.73
CA PHE A 66 0.66 -7.30 4.80
C PHE A 66 1.01 -5.83 5.09
N SER A 67 0.42 -4.91 4.32
CA SER A 67 0.57 -3.48 4.55
C SER A 67 -0.75 -2.74 4.51
N THR A 68 -0.85 -1.71 5.34
CA THR A 68 -1.88 -0.67 5.28
C THR A 68 -1.24 0.64 4.85
N VAL A 69 -1.73 1.24 3.76
CA VAL A 69 -1.27 2.54 3.26
C VAL A 69 -2.47 3.49 3.18
N TYR A 70 -2.30 4.71 3.69
CA TYR A 70 -3.29 5.77 3.63
C TYR A 70 -2.81 6.83 2.64
N TYR A 71 -3.69 7.27 1.74
CA TYR A 71 -3.35 8.22 0.69
C TYR A 71 -4.04 9.56 0.93
N ASN A 72 -3.29 10.65 0.78
CA ASN A 72 -3.86 11.99 0.71
C ASN A 72 -4.55 12.16 -0.66
N PRO A 73 -5.88 12.36 -0.71
CA PRO A 73 -6.65 12.44 -1.95
C PRO A 73 -6.35 13.70 -2.77
N ASP A 74 -5.77 14.74 -2.17
CA ASP A 74 -5.37 15.96 -2.88
C ASP A 74 -4.05 15.77 -3.65
N LEU A 75 -3.31 14.69 -3.36
CA LEU A 75 -2.00 14.39 -3.94
C LEU A 75 -1.97 13.12 -4.79
N TYR A 76 -2.94 12.22 -4.62
CA TYR A 76 -2.96 10.92 -5.26
C TYR A 76 -4.32 10.62 -5.88
N GLU A 77 -4.28 10.17 -7.12
CA GLU A 77 -5.39 9.57 -7.84
C GLU A 77 -5.02 8.14 -8.24
N PHE A 78 -6.01 7.24 -8.24
CA PHE A 78 -5.84 5.86 -8.67
C PHE A 78 -6.67 5.61 -9.91
N GLU A 79 -6.01 5.24 -10.99
CA GLU A 79 -6.64 4.73 -12.19
C GLU A 79 -6.41 3.21 -12.27
N ILE A 80 -7.47 2.47 -12.57
CA ILE A 80 -7.40 1.02 -12.81
C ILE A 80 -7.96 0.80 -14.21
N ASP A 81 -7.08 0.44 -15.14
CA ASP A 81 -7.46 -0.07 -16.44
C ASP A 81 -7.54 -1.60 -16.37
N ALA A 82 -8.72 -2.14 -16.69
CA ALA A 82 -8.96 -3.57 -16.69
C ALA A 82 -9.52 -3.95 -18.07
N GLN A 83 -8.79 -4.81 -18.77
CA GLN A 83 -9.24 -5.38 -20.03
C GLN A 83 -10.00 -6.66 -19.75
N SER A 84 -11.22 -6.75 -20.30
CA SER A 84 -11.95 -8.00 -20.39
C SER A 84 -11.43 -8.78 -21.59
N ASP A 85 -11.12 -10.07 -21.40
CA ASP A 85 -10.95 -11.01 -22.52
C ASP A 85 -12.28 -11.22 -23.28
#